data_AF-A0A172UU32-F1
#
_entry.id   AF-A0A172UU32-F1
#
_cell.length_a   1.000
_cell.length_b   1.000
_cell.length_c   1.000
_cell.angle_alpha   90.00
_cell.angle_beta   90.00
_cell.angle_gamma   90.00
#
_symmetry.space_group_name_H-M   'P 1'
#
loop_
_entity.id
_entity.type
_entity.pdbx_description
1 polymer ?
#
loop_
_entity_poly.entity_id
_entity_poly.type
_entity_poly.pdbx_seq_one_letter_code
_entity_poly.pdbx_strand_id
1 'polypeptide(L)'
;MTGTELLLLVTAGLLLAGLITFLVLFLVVRRQLGTVRRELTRLLAEQDDQRRRRRRGVAPLALKTVFQTADMLINKGLGATVRNSIEDLAGWAQIERPDLARLTADGRVVIVFSDIEGSTEFNESMGDRAWVRVLGKHNKLIESLVVKHGGHVVKNQGDGFMMAFADPENAVRCSAAVQGALEENPQRWESIKVRIGVHMGTSVRRGEDLFGLDVAMAARVAGQADGGEILLSAAVGAAVKDLDDIRLGAPREVELKGLRGTHLLYPVDGSTWRRG
;
A
#
# COMPACT_ATOMS: atom_id res chain seq x y z
N MET A 1 -62.33 -3.83 -58.67
CA MET A 1 -61.72 -3.40 -57.39
C MET A 1 -62.20 -2.00 -57.08
N THR A 2 -62.94 -1.83 -55.99
CA THR A 2 -63.40 -0.52 -55.54
C THR A 2 -62.27 0.19 -54.79
N GLY A 3 -62.24 1.53 -54.78
CA GLY A 3 -61.15 2.30 -54.14
C GLY A 3 -60.95 1.99 -52.65
N THR A 4 -61.99 1.47 -51.99
CA THR A 4 -61.97 0.99 -50.60
C THR A 4 -61.19 -0.32 -50.43
N GLU A 5 -61.23 -1.24 -51.40
CA GLU A 5 -60.47 -2.50 -51.34
C GLU A 5 -58.96 -2.25 -51.46
N LEU A 6 -58.56 -1.30 -52.30
CA LEU A 6 -57.16 -0.92 -52.47
C LEU A 6 -56.60 -0.27 -51.19
N LEU A 7 -57.38 0.59 -50.54
CA LEU A 7 -56.99 1.24 -49.28
C LEU A 7 -56.84 0.23 -48.14
N LEU A 8 -57.72 -0.77 -48.06
CA LEU A 8 -57.64 -1.86 -47.08
C LEU A 8 -56.38 -2.73 -47.29
N LEU A 9 -56.02 -3.03 -48.54
CA LEU A 9 -54.81 -3.80 -48.83
C LEU A 9 -53.53 -3.04 -48.49
N VAL A 10 -53.47 -1.73 -48.78
CA VAL A 10 -52.30 -0.90 -48.45
C VAL A 10 -52.13 -0.75 -46.94
N THR A 11 -53.22 -0.50 -46.21
CA THR A 11 -53.19 -0.39 -44.74
C THR A 11 -52.82 -1.72 -44.08
N ALA A 12 -53.35 -2.84 -44.56
CA ALA A 12 -52.96 -4.17 -44.12
C ALA A 12 -51.46 -4.45 -44.37
N GLY A 13 -50.93 -4.05 -45.53
CA GLY A 13 -49.51 -4.18 -45.86
C GLY A 13 -48.60 -3.38 -44.94
N LEU A 14 -48.96 -2.13 -44.61
CA LEU A 14 -48.19 -1.28 -43.69
C LEU A 14 -48.21 -1.81 -42.25
N LEU A 15 -49.35 -2.32 -41.79
CA LEU A 15 -49.46 -2.95 -40.47
C LEU A 15 -48.62 -4.23 -40.39
N LEU A 16 -48.61 -5.05 -41.44
CA LEU A 16 -47.80 -6.26 -41.50
C LEU A 16 -46.30 -5.92 -41.50
N ALA A 17 -45.87 -4.92 -42.28
CA ALA A 17 -44.49 -4.46 -42.30
C ALA A 17 -44.05 -3.95 -40.92
N GLY A 18 -44.87 -3.12 -40.27
CA GLY A 18 -44.60 -2.62 -38.92
C GLY A 18 -44.48 -3.74 -37.88
N LEU A 19 -45.34 -4.76 -37.95
CA LEU A 19 -45.29 -5.92 -37.07
C LEU A 19 -43.99 -6.71 -37.24
N ILE A 20 -43.53 -6.91 -38.49
CA ILE A 20 -42.29 -7.62 -38.79
C ILE A 20 -41.08 -6.84 -38.25
N THR A 21 -41.03 -5.51 -38.47
CA THR A 21 -39.94 -4.67 -37.95
C THR A 21 -39.90 -4.69 -36.43
N PHE A 22 -41.06 -4.60 -35.78
CA PHE A 22 -41.16 -4.69 -34.32
C PHE A 22 -40.71 -6.05 -33.79
N LEU A 23 -41.12 -7.15 -34.43
CA LEU A 23 -40.72 -8.51 -34.06
C LEU A 23 -39.20 -8.71 -34.16
N VAL A 24 -38.58 -8.22 -35.24
CA VAL A 24 -37.13 -8.29 -35.45
C VAL A 24 -36.40 -7.46 -34.40
N LEU A 25 -36.84 -6.23 -34.14
CA LEU A 25 -36.25 -5.37 -33.11
C LEU A 25 -36.37 -6.02 -31.72
N PHE A 26 -37.54 -6.57 -31.40
CA PHE A 26 -37.78 -7.27 -30.14
C PHE A 26 -36.87 -8.50 -29.98
N LEU A 27 -36.67 -9.28 -31.05
CA LEU A 27 -35.74 -10.42 -31.05
C LEU A 27 -34.28 -10.01 -30.85
N VAL A 28 -33.85 -8.91 -31.49
CA VAL A 28 -32.49 -8.36 -31.32
C VAL A 28 -32.27 -7.88 -29.89
N VAL A 29 -33.22 -7.13 -29.33
CA VAL A 29 -33.15 -6.65 -27.93
C VAL A 29 -33.15 -7.81 -26.95
N ARG A 30 -34.00 -8.83 -27.16
CA ARG A 30 -34.01 -10.05 -26.35
C ARG A 30 -32.67 -10.80 -26.41
N ARG A 31 -32.04 -10.87 -27.59
CA ARG A 31 -30.73 -11.50 -27.75
C ARG A 31 -29.62 -10.70 -27.04
N GLN A 32 -29.61 -9.38 -27.19
CA GLN A 32 -28.63 -8.51 -26.51
C GLN A 32 -28.77 -8.58 -24.99
N LEU A 33 -30.00 -8.56 -24.45
CA LEU A 33 -30.26 -8.73 -23.02
C LEU A 33 -29.78 -10.11 -22.51
N GLY A 34 -29.89 -11.15 -23.34
CA GLY A 34 -29.37 -12.48 -23.04
C GLY A 34 -27.85 -12.50 -22.91
N THR A 35 -27.14 -11.82 -23.82
CA THR A 35 -25.67 -11.74 -23.78
C THR A 35 -25.19 -10.95 -22.56
N VAL A 36 -25.79 -9.78 -22.29
CA VAL A 36 -25.43 -8.94 -21.13
C VAL A 36 -25.71 -9.65 -19.81
N ARG A 37 -26.83 -10.37 -19.69
CA ARG A 37 -27.12 -11.18 -18.49
C ARG A 37 -26.10 -12.29 -18.28
N ARG A 38 -25.63 -12.95 -19.34
CA ARG A 38 -24.59 -14.00 -19.25
C ARG A 38 -23.25 -13.43 -18.83
N GLU A 39 -22.89 -12.26 -19.36
CA GLU A 39 -21.68 -11.52 -18.97
C GLU A 39 -21.72 -11.18 -17.47
N LEU A 40 -22.84 -10.61 -17.01
CA LEU A 40 -23.02 -10.26 -15.60
C LEU A 40 -22.99 -11.49 -14.69
N THR A 41 -23.62 -12.59 -15.11
CA THR A 41 -23.60 -13.85 -14.35
C THR A 41 -22.19 -14.45 -14.30
N ARG A 42 -21.40 -14.34 -15.38
CA ARG A 42 -19.99 -14.75 -15.39
C ARG A 42 -19.16 -13.89 -14.45
N LEU A 43 -19.29 -12.58 -14.50
CA LEU A 43 -18.54 -11.65 -13.64
C LEU A 43 -18.89 -11.86 -12.15
N LEU A 44 -20.17 -12.10 -11.84
CA LEU A 44 -20.60 -12.41 -10.48
C LEU A 44 -20.12 -13.79 -10.01
N ALA A 45 -20.10 -14.79 -10.90
CA ALA A 45 -19.57 -16.13 -10.59
C ALA A 45 -18.04 -16.13 -10.43
N GLU A 46 -17.30 -15.36 -11.23
CA GLU A 46 -15.86 -15.15 -11.09
C GLU A 46 -15.52 -14.43 -9.78
N GLN A 47 -16.32 -13.41 -9.39
CA GLN A 47 -16.16 -12.76 -8.09
C GLN A 47 -16.46 -13.71 -6.93
N ASP A 48 -17.49 -14.55 -7.02
CA ASP A 48 -17.82 -15.50 -5.96
C ASP A 48 -16.79 -16.65 -5.88
N ASP A 49 -16.25 -17.11 -7.00
CA ASP A 49 -15.15 -18.08 -7.03
C ASP A 49 -13.85 -17.49 -6.46
N GLN A 50 -13.53 -16.23 -6.77
CA GLN A 50 -12.42 -15.51 -6.13
C GLN A 50 -12.63 -15.37 -4.61
N ARG A 51 -13.86 -15.08 -4.16
CA ARG A 51 -14.19 -15.02 -2.72
C ARG A 51 -14.10 -16.39 -2.04
N ARG A 52 -14.54 -17.46 -2.71
CA ARG A 52 -14.46 -18.84 -2.20
C ARG A 52 -13.03 -19.36 -2.15
N ARG A 53 -12.19 -19.05 -3.15
CA ARG A 53 -10.73 -19.34 -3.13
C ARG A 53 -10.03 -18.60 -1.99
N ARG A 54 -10.42 -17.36 -1.67
CA ARG A 54 -9.92 -16.60 -0.51
C ARG A 54 -10.35 -17.17 0.85
N ARG A 55 -11.45 -17.95 0.93
CA ARG A 55 -11.94 -18.56 2.18
C ARG A 55 -11.28 -19.90 2.54
N ARG A 56 -10.58 -20.55 1.61
CA ARG A 56 -10.12 -21.94 1.79
C ARG A 56 -8.59 -22.11 1.93
N GLY A 57 -7.83 -21.02 1.99
CA GLY A 57 -6.38 -21.07 2.14
C GLY A 57 -5.88 -20.15 3.25
N VAL A 58 -5.31 -20.75 4.29
CA VAL A 58 -4.47 -20.10 5.29
C VAL A 58 -3.15 -19.68 4.60
N ALA A 59 -2.91 -18.36 4.51
CA ALA A 59 -1.66 -17.62 4.18
C ALA A 59 -0.96 -17.84 2.79
N PRO A 60 -0.07 -16.92 2.32
CA PRO A 60 -0.02 -15.47 2.47
C PRO A 60 -0.18 -14.74 1.12
N LEU A 61 -0.56 -13.46 1.11
CA LEU A 61 -0.62 -12.63 -0.10
C LEU A 61 0.80 -12.18 -0.54
N ALA A 62 1.69 -13.15 -0.74
CA ALA A 62 2.96 -12.99 -1.44
C ALA A 62 2.72 -13.20 -2.94
N LEU A 63 2.10 -12.21 -3.60
CA LEU A 63 2.13 -12.14 -5.06
C LEU A 63 1.87 -10.71 -5.56
N LYS A 64 2.85 -9.83 -5.34
CA LYS A 64 3.01 -8.59 -6.12
C LYS A 64 4.44 -8.37 -6.63
N THR A 65 5.35 -9.29 -6.33
CA THR A 65 6.80 -9.22 -6.61
C THR A 65 7.13 -9.26 -8.11
N VAL A 66 6.23 -9.74 -8.98
CA VAL A 66 6.53 -9.88 -10.42
C VAL A 66 6.18 -8.62 -11.22
N PHE A 67 5.35 -7.71 -10.69
CA PHE A 67 5.00 -6.46 -11.40
C PHE A 67 5.88 -5.26 -11.02
N GLN A 68 6.60 -5.31 -9.90
CA GLN A 68 7.34 -4.16 -9.36
C GLN A 68 8.60 -3.78 -10.15
N THR A 69 9.17 -4.70 -10.93
CA THR A 69 10.35 -4.40 -11.78
C THR A 69 9.97 -3.70 -13.09
N ALA A 70 8.72 -3.87 -13.56
CA ALA A 70 8.30 -3.37 -14.87
C ALA A 70 7.87 -1.89 -14.84
N ASP A 71 7.32 -1.41 -13.72
CA ASP A 71 6.88 -0.01 -13.61
C ASP A 71 8.06 0.98 -13.45
N MET A 72 9.24 0.47 -13.06
CA MET A 72 10.49 1.23 -13.08
C MET A 72 10.99 1.55 -14.51
N LEU A 73 10.43 0.90 -15.55
CA LEU A 73 11.04 0.90 -16.88
C LEU A 73 10.28 1.62 -17.99
N ILE A 74 9.11 2.23 -17.76
CA ILE A 74 8.29 2.67 -18.91
C ILE A 74 8.04 4.17 -19.03
N ASN A 75 8.20 5.06 -18.03
CA ASN A 75 7.85 6.48 -18.33
C ASN A 75 8.52 7.65 -17.60
N LYS A 76 9.48 7.48 -16.68
CA LYS A 76 10.17 8.64 -16.07
C LYS A 76 11.64 8.33 -15.81
N GLY A 77 12.54 9.17 -16.30
CA GLY A 77 13.98 9.02 -16.12
C GLY A 77 14.38 8.91 -14.63
N LEU A 78 15.38 8.07 -14.36
CA LEU A 78 15.83 7.65 -13.01
C LEU A 78 16.40 8.77 -12.12
N GLY A 79 16.60 9.98 -12.63
CA GLY A 79 17.14 11.11 -11.86
C GLY A 79 16.11 11.90 -11.05
N ALA A 80 14.80 11.67 -11.22
CA ALA A 80 13.76 12.56 -10.64
C ALA A 80 12.97 11.95 -9.47
N THR A 81 13.11 10.65 -9.18
CA THR A 81 12.13 9.90 -8.35
C THR A 81 12.64 9.50 -6.96
N VAL A 82 13.81 9.97 -6.53
CA VAL A 82 14.45 9.51 -5.28
C VAL A 82 14.33 10.54 -4.14
N ARG A 83 13.84 11.75 -4.44
CA ARG A 83 13.84 12.85 -3.46
C ARG A 83 12.83 12.73 -2.31
N ASN A 84 11.84 11.82 -2.37
CA ASN A 84 10.66 11.90 -1.50
C ASN A 84 9.89 10.57 -1.30
N SER A 85 10.56 9.42 -1.29
CA SER A 85 9.89 8.10 -1.27
C SER A 85 8.83 7.95 -0.15
N ILE A 86 9.08 8.47 1.05
CA ILE A 86 8.10 8.49 2.15
C ILE A 86 6.91 9.42 1.85
N GLU A 87 7.15 10.63 1.33
CA GLU A 87 6.08 11.59 1.02
C GLU A 87 5.19 11.09 -0.11
N ASP A 88 5.77 10.46 -1.13
CA ASP A 88 5.05 9.88 -2.26
C ASP A 88 4.16 8.71 -1.81
N LEU A 89 4.67 7.87 -0.91
CA LEU A 89 3.91 6.77 -0.32
C LEU A 89 2.76 7.30 0.56
N ALA A 90 3.01 8.34 1.36
CA ALA A 90 1.98 8.98 2.18
C ALA A 90 0.86 9.60 1.32
N GLY A 91 1.23 10.33 0.26
CA GLY A 91 0.28 10.90 -0.70
C GLY A 91 -0.55 9.83 -1.41
N TRP A 92 0.07 8.73 -1.83
CA TRP A 92 -0.64 7.58 -2.39
C TRP A 92 -1.63 6.97 -1.39
N ALA A 93 -1.21 6.76 -0.14
CA ALA A 93 -2.05 6.11 0.87
C ALA A 93 -3.28 6.96 1.25
N GLN A 94 -3.17 8.29 1.20
CA GLN A 94 -4.31 9.20 1.37
C GLN A 94 -5.37 9.04 0.26
N ILE A 95 -4.93 8.77 -0.96
CA ILE A 95 -5.81 8.60 -2.14
C ILE A 95 -6.39 7.18 -2.17
N GLU A 96 -5.54 6.16 -2.09
CA GLU A 96 -5.93 4.76 -2.30
C GLU A 96 -6.64 4.15 -1.07
N ARG A 97 -6.33 4.65 0.13
CA ARG A 97 -6.92 4.19 1.41
C ARG A 97 -6.91 2.65 1.55
N PRO A 98 -5.72 2.02 1.62
CA PRO A 98 -5.63 0.57 1.74
C PRO A 98 -6.40 0.05 2.96
N ASP A 99 -7.11 -1.09 2.80
CA ASP A 99 -7.93 -1.71 3.84
C ASP A 99 -7.04 -2.37 4.92
N LEU A 100 -6.42 -1.55 5.77
CA LEU A 100 -5.59 -1.99 6.89
C LEU A 100 -6.41 -2.41 8.11
N ALA A 101 -7.71 -2.06 8.16
CA ALA A 101 -8.63 -2.42 9.23
C ALA A 101 -8.80 -3.94 9.40
N ARG A 102 -8.34 -4.76 8.45
CA ARG A 102 -8.33 -6.22 8.57
C ARG A 102 -7.16 -6.78 9.37
N LEU A 103 -6.17 -5.95 9.70
CA LEU A 103 -4.99 -6.39 10.45
C LEU A 103 -5.32 -6.66 11.93
N THR A 104 -6.34 -6.00 12.48
CA THR A 104 -6.76 -6.16 13.88
C THR A 104 -8.28 -6.15 14.01
N ALA A 105 -8.79 -6.84 15.04
CA ALA A 105 -10.23 -6.90 15.31
C ALA A 105 -10.78 -5.58 15.91
N ASP A 106 -9.93 -4.82 16.58
CA ASP A 106 -10.27 -3.54 17.23
C ASP A 106 -10.02 -2.32 16.34
N GLY A 107 -9.47 -2.53 15.14
CA GLY A 107 -9.19 -1.48 14.16
C GLY A 107 -7.92 -0.68 14.45
N ARG A 108 -7.12 -1.04 15.46
CA ARG A 108 -5.81 -0.40 15.68
C ARG A 108 -4.79 -0.89 14.65
N VAL A 109 -3.97 0.00 14.11
CA VAL A 109 -2.91 -0.37 13.17
C VAL A 109 -1.65 0.39 13.52
N VAL A 110 -0.52 -0.30 13.40
CA VAL A 110 0.81 0.30 13.51
C VAL A 110 1.36 0.47 12.11
N ILE A 111 1.70 1.70 11.75
CA ILE A 111 2.22 2.10 10.45
C ILE A 111 3.70 2.42 10.62
N VAL A 112 4.52 1.79 9.78
CA VAL A 112 5.96 2.03 9.73
C VAL A 112 6.31 2.59 8.36
N PHE A 113 7.04 3.69 8.35
CA PHE A 113 7.69 4.22 7.16
C PHE A 113 9.19 4.05 7.27
N SER A 114 9.84 3.72 6.15
CA SER A 114 11.30 3.76 6.05
C SER A 114 11.75 4.21 4.67
N ASP A 115 12.91 4.84 4.59
CA ASP A 115 13.64 5.11 3.34
C ASP A 115 15.16 5.10 3.58
N ILE A 116 15.96 5.13 2.51
CA ILE A 116 17.41 5.27 2.61
C ILE A 116 17.75 6.76 2.67
N GLU A 117 18.53 7.15 3.68
CA GLU A 117 19.07 8.50 3.79
C GLU A 117 20.05 8.77 2.63
N GLY A 118 19.89 9.92 1.97
CA GLY A 118 20.75 10.34 0.88
C GLY A 118 20.69 9.43 -0.35
N SER A 119 19.55 8.75 -0.57
CA SER A 119 19.40 7.78 -1.65
C SER A 119 19.60 8.35 -3.05
N THR A 120 19.32 9.65 -3.23
CA THR A 120 19.55 10.34 -4.51
C THR A 120 21.05 10.49 -4.78
N GLU A 121 21.79 10.97 -3.77
CA GLU A 121 23.24 11.16 -3.80
C GLU A 121 23.96 9.81 -3.97
N PHE A 122 23.47 8.76 -3.30
CA PHE A 122 23.94 7.40 -3.52
C PHE A 122 23.76 7.00 -4.98
N ASN A 123 22.53 7.09 -5.53
CA ASN A 123 22.28 6.72 -6.92
C ASN A 123 23.18 7.47 -7.91
N GLU A 124 23.33 8.79 -7.75
CA GLU A 124 24.20 9.61 -8.60
C GLU A 124 25.67 9.18 -8.53
N SER A 125 26.19 8.88 -7.34
CA SER A 125 27.60 8.53 -7.15
C SER A 125 27.98 7.14 -7.68
N MET A 126 27.07 6.16 -7.57
CA MET A 126 27.35 4.75 -7.93
C MET A 126 26.80 4.35 -9.31
N GLY A 127 25.89 5.15 -9.85
CA GLY A 127 25.20 4.93 -11.11
C GLY A 127 24.07 3.90 -11.03
N ASP A 128 23.08 4.07 -11.90
CA ASP A 128 21.80 3.35 -11.88
C ASP A 128 21.94 1.82 -11.75
N ARG A 129 22.87 1.20 -12.50
CA ARG A 129 23.03 -0.27 -12.48
C ARG A 129 23.52 -0.81 -11.14
N ALA A 130 24.37 -0.06 -10.43
CA ALA A 130 24.84 -0.46 -9.11
C ALA A 130 23.76 -0.23 -8.07
N TRP A 131 23.09 0.93 -8.14
CA TRP A 131 21.98 1.29 -7.24
C TRP A 131 20.83 0.29 -7.30
N VAL A 132 20.40 -0.13 -8.50
CA VAL A 132 19.35 -1.16 -8.66
C VAL A 132 19.70 -2.47 -7.95
N ARG A 133 20.99 -2.86 -7.93
CA ARG A 133 21.42 -4.07 -7.20
C ARG A 133 21.34 -3.89 -5.68
N VAL A 134 21.72 -2.72 -5.17
CA VAL A 134 21.62 -2.38 -3.74
C VAL A 134 20.16 -2.34 -3.31
N LEU A 135 19.32 -1.62 -4.04
CA LEU A 135 17.87 -1.58 -3.84
C LEU A 135 17.26 -3.00 -3.85
N GLY A 136 17.62 -3.83 -4.82
CA GLY A 136 17.10 -5.19 -4.90
C GLY A 136 17.46 -6.06 -3.69
N LYS A 137 18.66 -5.88 -3.10
CA LYS A 137 19.05 -6.57 -1.87
C LYS A 137 18.33 -5.98 -0.66
N HIS A 138 18.28 -4.66 -0.57
CA HIS A 138 17.63 -3.91 0.52
C HIS A 138 16.13 -4.25 0.61
N ASN A 139 15.42 -4.22 -0.52
CA ASN A 139 14.00 -4.53 -0.57
C ASN A 139 13.71 -5.96 -0.10
N LYS A 140 14.52 -6.94 -0.53
CA LYS A 140 14.39 -8.33 -0.07
C LYS A 140 14.63 -8.49 1.43
N LEU A 141 15.58 -7.74 2.00
CA LEU A 141 15.83 -7.74 3.44
C LEU A 141 14.59 -7.26 4.20
N ILE A 142 14.07 -6.08 3.83
CA ILE A 142 12.89 -5.49 4.48
C ILE A 142 11.69 -6.43 4.34
N GLU A 143 11.38 -6.90 3.13
CA GLU A 143 10.25 -7.81 2.89
C GLU A 143 10.35 -9.08 3.76
N SER A 144 11.55 -9.67 3.85
CA SER A 144 11.76 -10.86 4.67
C SER A 144 11.57 -10.60 6.16
N LEU A 145 12.06 -9.47 6.67
CA LEU A 145 11.93 -9.12 8.08
C LEU A 145 10.49 -8.75 8.44
N VAL A 146 9.80 -8.00 7.58
CA VAL A 146 8.38 -7.66 7.76
C VAL A 146 7.54 -8.93 7.90
N VAL A 147 7.73 -9.91 7.02
CA VAL A 147 7.03 -11.20 7.10
C VAL A 147 7.40 -11.95 8.38
N LYS A 148 8.70 -12.00 8.74
CA LYS A 148 9.18 -12.68 9.94
C LYS A 148 8.55 -12.13 11.23
N HIS A 149 8.28 -10.83 11.27
CA HIS A 149 7.66 -10.15 12.41
C HIS A 149 6.13 -10.02 12.29
N GLY A 150 5.49 -10.76 11.37
CA GLY A 150 4.02 -10.78 11.24
C GLY A 150 3.42 -9.49 10.67
N GLY A 151 4.24 -8.65 10.04
CA GLY A 151 3.79 -7.44 9.36
C GLY A 151 3.42 -7.66 7.90
N HIS A 152 3.01 -6.57 7.26
CA HIS A 152 2.68 -6.54 5.85
C HIS A 152 3.29 -5.31 5.17
N VAL A 153 3.94 -5.52 4.02
CA VAL A 153 4.33 -4.41 3.14
C VAL A 153 3.10 -3.93 2.40
N VAL A 154 2.62 -2.74 2.75
CA VAL A 154 1.44 -2.11 2.11
C VAL A 154 1.81 -1.64 0.71
N LYS A 155 2.93 -0.93 0.61
CA LYS A 155 3.51 -0.46 -0.65
C LYS A 155 4.99 -0.14 -0.46
N ASN A 156 5.76 -0.28 -1.55
CA ASN A 156 7.11 0.25 -1.66
C ASN A 156 7.21 1.17 -2.88
N GLN A 157 8.14 2.12 -2.84
CA GLN A 157 8.45 3.06 -3.90
C GLN A 157 9.95 3.34 -3.88
N GLY A 158 10.70 2.80 -4.84
CA GLY A 158 12.17 2.90 -4.84
C GLY A 158 12.79 2.20 -3.62
N ASP A 159 13.39 3.01 -2.76
CA ASP A 159 13.95 2.67 -1.44
C ASP A 159 12.95 2.82 -0.28
N GLY A 160 11.81 3.49 -0.52
CA GLY A 160 10.81 3.76 0.50
C GLY A 160 9.85 2.58 0.72
N PHE A 161 9.48 2.34 1.98
CA PHE A 161 8.49 1.35 2.38
C PHE A 161 7.42 1.95 3.28
N MET A 162 6.17 1.57 3.01
CA MET A 162 5.05 1.69 3.93
C MET A 162 4.68 0.27 4.37
N MET A 163 4.80 0.01 5.67
CA MET A 163 4.53 -1.28 6.29
C MET A 163 3.44 -1.12 7.35
N ALA A 164 2.72 -2.20 7.60
CA ALA A 164 1.65 -2.23 8.60
C ALA A 164 1.76 -3.46 9.48
N PHE A 165 1.53 -3.28 10.77
CA PHE A 165 1.56 -4.32 11.80
C PHE A 165 0.31 -4.22 12.67
N ALA A 166 -0.12 -5.37 13.18
CA ALA A 166 -1.18 -5.46 14.17
C ALA A 166 -0.71 -5.02 15.57
N ASP A 167 0.58 -5.19 15.84
CA ASP A 167 1.17 -5.06 17.17
C ASP A 167 2.40 -4.11 17.12
N PRO A 168 2.52 -3.16 18.07
CA PRO A 168 3.62 -2.20 18.09
C PRO A 168 4.96 -2.82 18.44
N GLU A 169 5.00 -3.83 19.29
CA GLU A 169 6.23 -4.49 19.65
C GLU A 169 6.85 -5.17 18.42
N ASN A 170 6.02 -5.85 17.63
CA ASN A 170 6.43 -6.47 16.38
C ASN A 170 6.95 -5.45 15.36
N ALA A 171 6.29 -4.30 15.26
CA ALA A 171 6.75 -3.21 14.39
C ALA A 171 8.15 -2.73 14.82
N VAL A 172 8.35 -2.44 16.11
CA VAL A 172 9.62 -1.95 16.64
C VAL A 172 10.72 -3.02 16.55
N ARG A 173 10.42 -4.28 16.84
CA ARG A 173 11.36 -5.41 16.67
C ARG A 173 11.75 -5.59 15.20
N CYS A 174 10.81 -5.45 14.27
CA CYS A 174 11.13 -5.49 12.85
C CYS A 174 12.06 -4.34 12.45
N SER A 175 11.77 -3.12 12.90
CA SER A 175 12.61 -1.94 12.64
C SER A 175 14.01 -2.11 13.23
N ALA A 176 14.12 -2.63 14.45
CA ALA A 176 15.38 -2.96 15.10
C ALA A 176 16.17 -4.03 14.31
N ALA A 177 15.50 -5.08 13.84
CA ALA A 177 16.13 -6.11 13.01
C ALA A 177 16.65 -5.56 11.67
N VAL A 178 15.96 -4.58 11.06
CA VAL A 178 16.43 -3.89 9.86
C VAL A 178 17.72 -3.13 10.17
N GLN A 179 17.75 -2.31 11.24
CA GLN A 179 18.95 -1.58 11.62
C GLN A 179 20.11 -2.51 11.96
N GLY A 180 19.86 -3.57 12.73
CA GLY A 180 20.87 -4.57 13.08
C GLY A 180 21.47 -5.25 11.86
N ALA A 181 20.66 -5.67 10.89
CA ALA A 181 21.14 -6.33 9.68
C ALA A 181 21.98 -5.41 8.78
N LEU A 182 21.70 -4.11 8.77
CA LEU A 182 22.48 -3.11 8.03
C LEU A 182 23.80 -2.79 8.75
N GLU A 183 23.75 -2.68 10.08
CA GLU A 183 24.92 -2.37 10.92
C GLU A 183 25.90 -3.54 11.05
N GLU A 184 25.41 -4.78 11.04
CA GLU A 184 26.25 -5.99 11.16
C GLU A 184 27.24 -6.13 9.99
N ASN A 185 26.86 -5.68 8.79
CA ASN A 185 27.70 -5.79 7.61
C ASN A 185 27.60 -4.56 6.69
N PRO A 186 28.12 -3.39 7.10
CA PRO A 186 27.93 -2.14 6.38
C PRO A 186 28.42 -2.21 4.93
N GLN A 187 29.53 -2.90 4.69
CA GLN A 187 30.13 -3.03 3.36
C GLN A 187 29.25 -3.83 2.40
N ARG A 188 28.55 -4.86 2.89
CA ARG A 188 27.57 -5.62 2.08
C ARG A 188 26.44 -4.73 1.55
N TRP A 189 26.14 -3.67 2.29
CA TRP A 189 25.06 -2.73 2.03
C TRP A 189 25.55 -1.38 1.49
N GLU A 190 26.81 -1.26 1.04
CA GLU A 190 27.41 0.00 0.59
C GLU A 190 27.30 1.14 1.61
N SER A 191 27.23 0.79 2.90
CA SER A 191 27.05 1.71 4.04
C SER A 191 25.81 2.60 3.93
N ILE A 192 24.76 2.16 3.23
CA ILE A 192 23.47 2.85 3.27
C ILE A 192 22.96 2.93 4.70
N LYS A 193 22.28 4.02 5.02
CA LYS A 193 21.62 4.22 6.30
C LYS A 193 20.13 4.39 6.06
N VAL A 194 19.32 3.76 6.91
CA VAL A 194 17.86 3.76 6.76
C VAL A 194 17.25 4.55 7.90
N ARG A 195 16.31 5.42 7.56
CA ARG A 195 15.51 6.20 8.51
C ARG A 195 14.21 5.45 8.73
N ILE A 196 13.77 5.30 9.97
CA ILE A 196 12.54 4.56 10.29
C ILE A 196 11.66 5.36 11.24
N GLY A 197 10.37 5.49 10.91
CA GLY A 197 9.37 6.07 11.80
C GLY A 197 8.21 5.12 12.04
N VAL A 198 7.78 5.03 13.29
CA VAL A 198 6.70 4.14 13.73
C VAL A 198 5.62 4.96 14.42
N HIS A 199 4.39 4.80 13.96
CA HIS A 199 3.22 5.39 14.58
C HIS A 199 2.09 4.36 14.68
N MET A 200 1.23 4.52 15.68
CA MET A 200 0.02 3.71 15.82
C MET A 200 -1.19 4.62 15.89
N GLY A 201 -2.26 4.18 15.25
CA GLY A 201 -3.52 4.90 15.21
C GLY A 201 -4.67 3.94 14.98
N THR A 202 -5.83 4.48 14.58
CA THR A 202 -7.06 3.70 14.47
C THR A 202 -7.56 3.75 13.02
N SER A 203 -7.51 2.62 12.33
CA SER A 203 -8.13 2.43 11.02
C SER A 203 -9.63 2.20 11.20
N VAL A 204 -10.38 3.26 11.51
CA VAL A 204 -11.83 3.16 11.66
C VAL A 204 -12.49 3.20 10.28
N ARG A 205 -13.26 2.16 9.93
CA ARG A 205 -14.10 2.12 8.71
C ARG A 205 -15.16 3.24 8.62
N ARG A 206 -15.38 4.00 9.70
CA ARG A 206 -16.47 4.98 9.85
C ARG A 206 -16.04 6.44 9.72
N GLY A 207 -14.76 6.73 9.60
CA GLY A 207 -14.26 8.10 9.45
C GLY A 207 -13.15 8.14 8.41
N GLU A 208 -13.42 8.77 7.28
CA GLU A 208 -12.48 8.87 6.16
C GLU A 208 -11.18 9.62 6.51
N ASP A 209 -11.19 10.40 7.60
CA ASP A 209 -10.12 11.34 7.96
C ASP A 209 -9.05 10.75 8.90
N LEU A 210 -9.39 9.78 9.76
CA LEU A 210 -8.47 9.29 10.79
C LEU A 210 -7.31 8.50 10.17
N PHE A 211 -7.61 7.68 9.16
CA PHE A 211 -6.59 6.93 8.44
C PHE A 211 -5.57 7.87 7.76
N GLY A 212 -6.04 8.94 7.13
CA GLY A 212 -5.18 9.90 6.45
C GLY A 212 -4.26 10.65 7.42
N LEU A 213 -4.77 10.99 8.61
CA LEU A 213 -3.99 11.66 9.65
C LEU A 213 -2.93 10.74 10.25
N ASP A 214 -3.27 9.49 10.57
CA ASP A 214 -2.34 8.52 11.14
C ASP A 214 -1.22 8.16 10.16
N VAL A 215 -1.55 8.02 8.86
CA VAL A 215 -0.55 7.82 7.79
C VAL A 215 0.38 9.04 7.69
N ALA A 216 -0.19 10.26 7.69
CA ALA A 216 0.61 11.47 7.64
C ALA A 216 1.53 11.57 8.86
N MET A 217 1.01 11.29 10.06
CA MET A 217 1.79 11.25 11.30
C MET A 217 2.95 10.26 11.20
N ALA A 218 2.69 9.02 10.77
CA ALA A 218 3.74 8.00 10.59
C ALA A 218 4.85 8.46 9.62
N ALA A 219 4.46 9.05 8.48
CA ALA A 219 5.40 9.58 7.51
C ALA A 219 6.22 10.75 8.06
N ARG A 220 5.60 11.64 8.86
CA ARG A 220 6.30 12.76 9.50
C ARG A 220 7.22 12.31 10.63
N VAL A 221 6.86 11.28 11.40
CA VAL A 221 7.77 10.66 12.36
C VAL A 221 9.00 10.10 11.64
N ALA A 222 8.82 9.38 10.53
CA ALA A 222 9.95 8.85 9.76
C ALA A 222 10.81 9.95 9.13
N GLY A 223 10.18 11.01 8.62
CA GLY A 223 10.89 12.16 8.06
C GLY A 223 11.66 13.00 9.08
N GLN A 224 11.43 12.80 10.39
CA GLN A 224 12.26 13.38 11.44
C GLN A 224 13.46 12.51 11.80
N ALA A 225 13.46 11.22 11.46
CA ALA A 225 14.52 10.29 11.85
C ALA A 225 15.79 10.56 11.04
N ASP A 226 16.96 10.39 11.65
CA ASP A 226 18.24 10.37 10.95
C ASP A 226 18.55 8.97 10.36
N GLY A 227 19.51 8.89 9.44
CA GLY A 227 20.00 7.61 8.91
C GLY A 227 20.55 6.72 10.02
N GLY A 228 19.96 5.53 10.19
CA GLY A 228 20.29 4.60 11.27
C GLY A 228 19.44 4.80 12.53
N GLU A 229 18.48 5.73 12.51
CA GLU A 229 17.58 6.00 13.63
C GLU A 229 16.21 5.32 13.44
N ILE A 230 15.61 4.93 14.56
CA ILE A 230 14.19 4.56 14.64
C ILE A 230 13.52 5.57 15.56
N LEU A 231 12.51 6.27 15.07
CA LEU A 231 11.66 7.14 15.88
C LEU A 231 10.28 6.56 16.08
N LEU A 232 9.80 6.66 17.32
CA LEU A 232 8.46 6.28 17.70
C LEU A 232 7.65 7.52 18.03
N SER A 233 6.41 7.58 17.54
CA SER A 233 5.44 8.53 18.11
C SER A 233 5.19 8.21 19.60
N ALA A 234 4.73 9.20 20.37
CA ALA A 234 4.40 9.01 21.79
C ALA A 234 3.47 7.83 22.08
N ALA A 235 2.48 7.56 21.21
CA ALA A 235 1.57 6.43 21.38
C ALA A 235 2.29 5.07 21.31
N VAL A 236 3.25 4.93 20.39
CA VAL A 236 4.05 3.71 20.25
C VAL A 236 5.06 3.62 21.39
N GLY A 237 5.73 4.72 21.73
CA GLY A 237 6.66 4.78 22.86
C GLY A 237 6.00 4.33 24.17
N ALA A 238 4.79 4.82 24.45
CA ALA A 238 4.02 4.41 25.63
C ALA A 238 3.64 2.93 25.64
N ALA A 239 3.46 2.31 24.47
CA ALA A 239 3.09 0.90 24.35
C ALA A 239 4.28 -0.07 24.53
N VAL A 240 5.51 0.38 24.26
CA VAL A 240 6.70 -0.49 24.28
C VAL A 240 7.70 -0.16 25.39
N LYS A 241 7.51 0.93 26.14
CA LYS A 241 8.46 1.41 27.16
C LYS A 241 8.77 0.42 28.29
N ASP A 242 7.85 -0.51 28.57
CA ASP A 242 7.95 -1.45 29.68
C ASP A 242 8.50 -2.82 29.22
N LEU A 243 8.95 -2.93 27.96
CA LEU A 243 9.53 -4.15 27.40
C LEU A 243 11.04 -4.21 27.65
N ASP A 244 11.52 -5.34 28.18
CA ASP A 244 12.94 -5.51 28.55
C ASP A 244 13.90 -5.52 27.34
N ASP A 245 13.40 -5.92 26.17
CA ASP A 245 14.17 -6.03 24.94
C ASP A 245 14.22 -4.73 24.13
N ILE A 246 13.38 -3.73 24.44
CA ILE A 246 13.30 -2.45 23.71
C ILE A 246 13.71 -1.30 24.63
N ARG A 247 14.79 -0.61 24.30
CA ARG A 247 15.23 0.57 25.05
C ARG A 247 14.92 1.84 24.29
N LEU A 248 14.29 2.80 24.96
CA LEU A 248 14.02 4.13 24.42
C LEU A 248 15.08 5.11 24.91
N GLY A 249 15.56 5.96 24.00
CA GLY A 249 16.38 7.11 24.33
C GLY A 249 15.55 8.28 24.85
N ALA A 250 16.22 9.40 25.13
CA ALA A 250 15.56 10.62 25.60
C ALA A 250 14.57 11.14 24.52
N PRO A 251 13.32 11.46 24.89
CA PRO A 251 12.35 11.97 23.93
C PRO A 251 12.75 13.35 23.44
N ARG A 252 12.38 13.65 22.19
CA ARG A 252 12.51 14.97 21.57
C ARG A 252 11.15 15.54 21.22
N GLU A 253 10.98 16.82 21.51
CA GLU A 253 9.78 17.58 21.15
C GLU A 253 10.00 18.25 19.79
N VAL A 254 9.08 18.02 18.86
CA VAL A 254 9.18 18.53 17.49
C VAL A 254 7.85 19.04 16.97
N GLU A 255 7.88 20.00 16.05
CA GLU A 255 6.72 20.38 15.25
C GLU A 255 6.70 19.57 13.96
N LEU A 256 5.56 18.96 13.64
CA LEU A 256 5.41 18.15 12.44
C LEU A 256 4.58 18.89 11.40
N LYS A 257 5.12 19.06 10.20
CA LYS A 257 4.46 19.78 9.11
C LYS A 257 3.04 19.25 8.85
N GLY A 258 2.06 20.14 8.94
CA GLY A 258 0.64 19.84 8.69
C GLY A 258 -0.10 19.23 9.88
N LEU A 259 0.58 19.04 11.01
CA LEU A 259 -0.01 18.60 12.27
C LEU A 259 0.02 19.76 13.27
N ARG A 260 -0.98 19.81 14.15
CA ARG A 260 -1.13 20.91 15.11
C ARG A 260 -0.35 20.61 16.38
N GLY A 261 0.39 21.61 16.86
CA GLY A 261 1.11 21.57 18.13
C GLY A 261 2.45 20.84 18.04
N THR A 262 3.03 20.62 19.21
CA THR A 262 4.28 19.88 19.37
C THR A 262 4.00 18.41 19.64
N HIS A 263 4.92 17.56 19.20
CA HIS A 263 4.82 16.11 19.32
C HIS A 263 6.09 15.56 19.95
N LEU A 264 5.93 14.68 20.95
CA LEU A 264 7.04 13.93 21.50
C LEU A 264 7.34 12.71 20.64
N LEU A 265 8.58 12.61 20.19
CA LEU A 265 9.12 11.44 19.50
C LEU A 265 10.18 10.77 20.38
N TYR A 266 10.17 9.44 20.41
CA TYR A 266 11.06 8.63 21.22
C TYR A 266 12.02 7.88 20.29
N PRO A 267 13.33 8.17 20.33
CA PRO A 267 14.30 7.36 19.62
C PRO A 267 14.42 5.97 20.27
N VAL A 268 14.60 4.92 19.47
CA VAL A 268 14.99 3.61 20.00
C VAL A 268 16.51 3.56 20.12
N ASP A 269 17.00 3.17 21.29
CA ASP A 269 18.43 3.07 21.56
C ASP A 269 19.05 1.90 20.78
N GLY A 270 20.20 2.12 20.15
CA GLY A 270 20.88 1.12 19.32
C GLY A 270 21.32 -0.16 20.03
N SER A 271 21.42 -0.14 21.37
CA SER A 271 21.60 -1.36 22.17
C SER A 271 20.40 -2.32 22.09
N THR A 272 19.28 -1.91 21.49
CA THR A 272 18.12 -2.75 21.18
C THR A 272 18.44 -3.78 20.10
N TRP A 273 19.20 -3.43 19.06
CA TRP A 273 19.53 -4.35 17.95
C TRP A 273 20.98 -4.82 17.93
N ARG A 274 21.88 -4.23 18.72
CA ARG A 274 23.26 -4.72 18.91
C ARG A 274 23.39 -5.87 19.91
N ARG A 275 22.30 -6.27 20.57
CA ARG A 275 22.28 -7.35 21.58
C ARG A 275 21.99 -8.75 21.00
N GLY A 276 22.02 -8.90 19.68
CA GLY A 276 21.83 -10.17 18.97
C GLY A 276 23.12 -10.97 18.84
#